data_AF-A0A059BGU4-F1
#
_entry.id   AF-A0A059BGU4-F1
#
_cell.length_a   1.000
_cell.length_b   1.000
_cell.length_c   1.000
_cell.angle_alpha   90.00
_cell.angle_beta   90.00
_cell.angle_gamma   90.00
#
_symmetry.space_group_name_H-M   'P 1'
#
loop_
_entity.id
_entity.type
_entity.pdbx_description
1 polymer ?
#
loop_
_entity_poly.entity_id
_entity_poly.type
_entity_poly.pdbx_seq_one_letter_code
_entity_poly.pdbx_strand_id
1 'polypeptide(L)'
;MLEVGNGNMTTEEYRCHFSLWSLAKLITLQAPLILGCDIRSVDNDTFELVSNKEVWSGPLSGNRVAVVLINRGLSTATVTAEWSDIGLNSSVIVDARDLWQHSTTTTIQYQVNATLDSHACKMYVLTPQ
;
A
#
# COMPACT_ATOMS: atom_id res chain seq x y z
N MET A 1 -0.91 -12.79 -13.45
CA MET A 1 -0.77 -14.06 -12.70
C MET A 1 0.02 -13.75 -11.43
N LEU A 2 -0.17 -14.51 -10.36
CA LEU A 2 0.58 -14.33 -9.11
C LEU A 2 1.95 -15.03 -9.24
N GLU A 3 3.04 -14.30 -9.01
CA GLU A 3 4.42 -14.81 -9.19
C GLU A 3 5.08 -15.25 -7.87
N VAL A 4 4.33 -15.26 -6.76
CA VAL A 4 4.85 -15.58 -5.43
C VAL A 4 5.44 -16.98 -5.40
N GLY A 5 6.73 -17.07 -5.04
CA GLY A 5 7.45 -18.33 -4.91
C GLY A 5 8.35 -18.70 -6.10
N ASN A 6 8.37 -17.91 -7.18
CA ASN A 6 9.16 -18.20 -8.38
C ASN A 6 10.66 -17.84 -8.28
N GLY A 7 11.14 -17.45 -7.09
CA GLY A 7 12.56 -17.17 -6.80
C GLY A 7 13.14 -15.84 -7.28
N ASN A 8 12.42 -15.06 -8.09
CA ASN A 8 12.95 -13.84 -8.73
C ASN A 8 12.74 -12.53 -7.94
N MET A 9 12.12 -12.58 -6.76
CA MET A 9 11.84 -11.43 -5.90
C MET A 9 12.20 -11.73 -4.44
N THR A 10 12.47 -10.69 -3.67
CA THR A 10 12.63 -10.74 -2.21
C THR A 10 11.30 -11.04 -1.51
N THR A 11 11.36 -11.44 -0.24
CA THR A 11 10.15 -11.67 0.57
C THR A 11 9.27 -10.41 0.65
N GLU A 12 9.87 -9.23 0.76
CA GLU A 12 9.13 -7.96 0.84
C GLU A 12 8.43 -7.64 -0.48
N GLU A 13 9.13 -7.80 -1.61
CA GLU A 13 8.53 -7.64 -2.94
C GLU A 13 7.37 -8.61 -3.17
N TYR A 14 7.48 -9.86 -2.69
CA TYR A 14 6.37 -10.83 -2.75
C TYR A 14 5.19 -10.43 -1.88
N ARG A 15 5.42 -9.93 -0.65
CA ARG A 15 4.35 -9.42 0.22
C ARG A 15 3.62 -8.28 -0.48
N CYS A 16 4.34 -7.39 -1.16
CA CYS A 16 3.72 -6.28 -1.88
C CYS A 16 2.96 -6.75 -3.10
N HIS A 17 3.56 -7.61 -3.93
CA HIS A 17 2.87 -8.22 -5.05
C HIS A 17 1.54 -8.87 -4.62
N PHE A 18 1.54 -9.66 -3.55
CA PHE A 18 0.32 -10.29 -3.03
C PHE A 18 -0.69 -9.27 -2.48
N SER A 19 -0.23 -8.25 -1.74
CA SER A 19 -1.09 -7.21 -1.17
C SER A 19 -1.78 -6.40 -2.28
N LEU A 20 -1.04 -6.02 -3.32
CA LEU A 20 -1.59 -5.33 -4.48
C LEU A 20 -2.58 -6.22 -5.23
N TRP A 21 -2.27 -7.49 -5.50
CA TRP A 21 -3.22 -8.41 -6.14
C TRP A 21 -4.51 -8.58 -5.34
N SER A 22 -4.40 -8.63 -4.00
CA SER A 22 -5.54 -8.78 -3.11
C SER A 22 -6.43 -7.53 -3.12
N LEU A 23 -5.82 -6.34 -3.14
CA LEU A 23 -6.54 -5.06 -3.11
C LEU A 23 -7.02 -4.62 -4.50
N ALA A 24 -6.31 -4.92 -5.58
CA ALA A 24 -6.67 -4.55 -6.94
C ALA A 24 -8.02 -5.15 -7.37
N LYS A 25 -8.39 -6.32 -6.83
CA LYS A 25 -9.73 -6.90 -7.03
C LYS A 25 -10.84 -6.02 -6.43
N LEU A 26 -10.53 -5.27 -5.38
CA LEU A 26 -11.46 -4.35 -4.72
C LEU A 26 -11.63 -3.04 -5.50
N ILE A 27 -10.60 -2.60 -6.21
CA ILE A 27 -10.52 -1.27 -6.85
C ILE A 27 -10.58 -1.38 -8.39
N THR A 28 -11.53 -2.15 -8.91
CA THR A 28 -11.65 -2.52 -10.35
C THR A 28 -11.86 -1.35 -11.35
N LEU A 29 -11.66 -0.11 -10.93
CA LEU A 29 -11.80 1.10 -11.75
C LEU A 29 -10.48 1.84 -12.03
N GLN A 30 -9.32 1.39 -11.54
CA GLN A 30 -8.05 2.04 -11.86
C GLN A 30 -7.38 1.46 -13.12
N ALA A 31 -7.03 2.37 -14.03
CA ALA A 31 -6.38 2.05 -15.29
C ALA A 31 -5.05 1.30 -15.05
N PRO A 32 -4.73 0.27 -15.86
CA PRO A 32 -3.43 -0.38 -15.81
C PRO A 32 -2.30 0.62 -16.08
N LEU A 33 -1.44 0.86 -15.09
CA LEU A 33 -0.24 1.69 -15.23
C LEU A 33 0.88 0.88 -15.86
N ILE A 34 0.90 0.79 -17.19
CA ILE A 34 1.95 0.11 -17.96
C ILE A 34 3.00 1.14 -18.38
N LEU A 35 4.25 0.93 -17.96
CA LEU A 35 5.37 1.78 -18.38
C LEU A 35 5.65 1.60 -19.88
N GLY A 36 5.64 2.71 -20.62
CA GLY A 36 5.92 2.74 -22.06
C GLY A 36 7.28 3.33 -22.45
N CYS A 37 8.11 3.70 -21.47
CA CYS A 37 9.45 4.27 -21.69
C CYS A 37 10.54 3.18 -21.69
N ASP A 38 11.71 3.47 -22.28
CA ASP A 38 12.88 2.61 -22.16
C ASP A 38 13.50 2.77 -20.76
N ILE A 39 13.26 1.78 -19.89
CA ILE A 39 13.73 1.79 -18.50
C ILE A 39 15.26 1.78 -18.38
N ARG A 40 15.98 1.40 -19.44
CA ARG A 40 17.45 1.35 -19.44
C ARG A 40 18.08 2.73 -19.62
N SER A 41 17.30 3.71 -20.08
CA SER A 41 17.75 5.07 -20.37
C SER A 41 16.86 6.11 -19.69
N VAL A 42 16.21 5.73 -18.59
CA VAL A 42 15.33 6.63 -17.84
C VAL A 42 16.19 7.65 -17.08
N ASP A 43 15.80 8.92 -17.11
CA ASP A 43 16.44 9.96 -16.29
C ASP A 43 15.99 9.85 -14.82
N ASN A 44 16.71 10.55 -13.93
CA ASN A 44 16.45 10.49 -12.50
C ASN A 44 15.05 11.03 -12.14
N ASP A 45 14.59 12.08 -12.81
CA ASP A 45 13.29 12.70 -12.55
C ASP A 45 12.15 11.72 -12.91
N THR A 46 12.26 11.04 -14.04
CA THR A 46 11.32 10.02 -14.49
C THR A 46 11.38 8.78 -13.59
N PHE A 47 12.58 8.39 -13.14
CA PHE A 47 12.73 7.29 -12.18
C PHE A 47 12.04 7.61 -10.84
N GLU A 48 12.21 8.82 -10.32
CA GLU A 48 11.52 9.27 -9.11
C GLU A 48 10.00 9.25 -9.29
N LEU A 49 9.49 9.69 -10.46
CA LEU A 49 8.06 9.63 -10.76
C LEU A 49 7.48 8.21 -10.69
N VAL A 50 8.21 7.20 -11.16
CA VAL A 50 7.74 5.81 -11.19
C VAL A 50 8.07 5.01 -9.92
N SER A 51 8.93 5.54 -9.04
CA SER A 51 9.34 4.92 -7.77
C SER A 51 8.75 5.60 -6.53
N ASN A 52 7.71 6.41 -6.74
CA ASN A 52 7.03 7.12 -5.67
C ASN A 52 6.42 6.21 -4.60
N LYS A 53 6.24 6.79 -3.41
CA LYS A 53 5.46 6.20 -2.33
C LYS A 53 3.99 6.21 -2.73
N GLU A 54 3.28 5.14 -2.41
CA GLU A 54 1.89 5.00 -2.77
C GLU A 54 1.04 4.56 -1.58
N VAL A 55 -0.20 5.05 -1.57
CA VAL A 55 -1.26 4.60 -0.68
C VAL A 55 -2.38 4.08 -1.55
N TRP A 56 -2.72 2.82 -1.36
CA TRP A 56 -3.88 2.21 -2.02
C TRP A 56 -4.91 1.92 -0.95
N SER A 57 -6.17 2.26 -1.21
CA SER A 57 -7.26 2.01 -0.28
C SER A 57 -8.51 1.51 -0.99
N GLY A 58 -9.33 0.75 -0.27
CA GLY A 58 -10.60 0.26 -0.82
C GLY A 58 -11.61 -0.07 0.28
N PRO A 59 -12.91 0.20 0.04
CA PRO A 59 -13.96 -0.05 1.02
C PRO A 59 -14.23 -1.55 1.16
N LEU A 60 -14.33 -2.01 2.41
CA LEU A 60 -14.73 -3.37 2.78
C LEU A 60 -16.13 -3.37 3.39
N SER A 61 -16.68 -4.57 3.58
CA SER A 61 -17.94 -4.73 4.32
C SER A 61 -17.85 -4.21 5.76
N GLY A 62 -18.96 -3.67 6.26
CA GLY A 62 -19.06 -3.15 7.63
C GLY A 62 -18.34 -1.82 7.84
N ASN A 63 -18.33 -0.92 6.85
CA ASN A 63 -17.65 0.38 6.86
C ASN A 63 -16.14 0.31 7.15
N ARG A 64 -15.54 -0.87 6.97
CA ARG A 64 -14.09 -1.05 7.10
C ARG A 64 -13.39 -0.58 5.84
N VAL A 65 -12.11 -0.27 5.95
CA VAL A 65 -11.26 0.13 4.82
C VAL A 65 -10.01 -0.74 4.81
N ALA A 66 -9.71 -1.34 3.66
CA ALA A 66 -8.41 -1.94 3.41
C ALA A 66 -7.45 -0.84 2.97
N VAL A 67 -6.24 -0.82 3.53
CA VAL A 67 -5.19 0.15 3.16
C VAL A 67 -3.89 -0.61 2.93
N VAL A 68 -3.18 -0.28 1.85
CA VAL A 68 -1.82 -0.74 1.60
C VAL A 68 -0.92 0.48 1.46
N LEU A 69 0.09 0.57 2.33
CA LEU A 69 1.16 1.55 2.25
C LEU A 69 2.32 0.90 1.50
N ILE A 70 2.84 1.55 0.46
CA ILE A 70 3.85 0.98 -0.44
C ILE A 70 5.02 1.95 -0.58
N ASN A 71 6.24 1.44 -0.40
CA ASN A 71 7.46 2.15 -0.75
C ASN A 71 8.06 1.51 -2.01
N ARG A 72 7.90 2.16 -3.18
CA ARG A 72 8.51 1.70 -4.44
C ARG A 72 9.92 2.25 -4.67
N GLY A 73 10.42 3.05 -3.72
CA GLY A 73 11.75 3.65 -3.78
C GLY A 73 12.86 2.70 -3.36
N LEU A 74 14.09 3.11 -3.65
CA LEU A 74 15.32 2.35 -3.37
C LEU A 74 15.85 2.47 -1.93
N SER A 75 15.17 3.23 -1.08
CA SER A 75 15.61 3.54 0.27
C SER A 75 14.45 3.52 1.26
N THR A 76 14.76 3.31 2.54
CA THR A 76 13.76 3.29 3.61
C THR A 76 13.03 4.64 3.68
N ALA A 77 11.71 4.59 3.79
CA ALA A 77 10.87 5.76 3.80
C ALA A 77 9.62 5.59 4.65
N THR A 78 9.16 6.67 5.26
CA THR A 78 7.83 6.73 5.89
C THR A 78 6.77 7.01 4.84
N VAL A 79 5.71 6.21 4.85
CA VAL A 79 4.49 6.37 4.05
C VAL A 79 3.32 6.59 5.01
N THR A 80 2.48 7.57 4.71
CA THR A 80 1.34 7.98 5.54
C THR A 80 0.07 7.94 4.70
N ALA A 81 -0.99 7.33 5.24
CA ALA A 81 -2.35 7.40 4.72
C ALA A 81 -3.21 8.23 5.67
N GLU A 82 -3.68 9.38 5.19
CA GLU A 82 -4.61 10.24 5.91
C GLU A 82 -6.05 9.80 5.65
N TRP A 83 -6.94 9.99 6.64
CA TRP A 83 -8.34 9.56 6.54
C TRP A 83 -9.08 10.18 5.34
N SER A 84 -8.79 11.45 5.04
CA SER A 84 -9.35 12.16 3.88
C SER A 84 -9.06 11.47 2.55
N ASP A 85 -7.89 10.83 2.43
CA ASP A 85 -7.41 10.25 1.18
C ASP A 85 -7.88 8.81 0.98
N ILE A 86 -8.33 8.17 2.06
CA ILE A 86 -8.77 6.76 2.06
C ILE A 86 -10.26 6.58 2.31
N GLY A 87 -11.04 7.67 2.22
CA GLY A 87 -12.50 7.64 2.33
C GLY A 87 -13.03 7.47 3.75
N LEU A 88 -12.24 7.82 4.77
CA LEU A 88 -12.67 7.89 6.17
C LEU A 88 -12.94 9.33 6.59
N ASN A 89 -13.85 9.51 7.55
CA ASN A 89 -14.06 10.83 8.16
C ASN A 89 -12.87 11.18 9.08
N SER A 90 -12.34 12.40 9.01
CA SER A 90 -11.18 12.83 9.80
C SER A 90 -11.32 12.61 11.31
N SER A 91 -12.54 12.68 11.84
CA SER A 91 -12.80 12.52 13.28
C SER A 91 -12.98 11.07 13.72
N VAL A 92 -13.05 10.11 12.79
CA VAL A 92 -13.33 8.71 13.13
C VAL A 92 -12.14 8.05 13.82
N ILE A 93 -12.43 7.33 14.89
CA ILE A 93 -11.47 6.48 15.60
C ILE A 93 -11.60 5.08 15.01
N VAL A 94 -10.47 4.46 14.69
CA VAL A 94 -10.43 3.11 14.11
C VAL A 94 -9.47 2.21 14.88
N ASP A 95 -9.75 0.92 14.81
CA ASP A 95 -8.78 -0.13 15.09
C ASP A 95 -8.07 -0.52 13.79
N ALA A 96 -6.75 -0.45 13.78
CA ALA A 96 -5.92 -0.84 12.65
C ALA A 96 -5.32 -2.23 12.88
N ARG A 97 -5.74 -3.20 12.06
CA ARG A 97 -5.20 -4.55 12.03
C ARG A 97 -4.11 -4.65 10.97
N ASP A 98 -2.86 -4.87 11.38
CA ASP A 98 -1.78 -5.26 10.47
C ASP A 98 -1.99 -6.74 10.06
N LEU A 99 -2.20 -6.97 8.77
CA LEU A 99 -2.53 -8.30 8.25
C LEU A 99 -1.31 -9.21 8.19
N TRP A 100 -0.11 -8.66 8.03
CA TRP A 100 1.12 -9.44 7.89
C TRP A 100 1.74 -9.75 9.25
N GLN A 101 1.65 -8.83 10.20
CA GLN A 101 2.13 -9.03 11.57
C GLN A 101 1.09 -9.68 12.48
N HIS A 102 -0.16 -9.79 12.02
CA HIS A 102 -1.28 -10.32 12.81
C HIS A 102 -1.44 -9.60 14.17
N SER A 103 -1.23 -8.29 14.18
CA SER A 103 -1.34 -7.43 15.36
C SER A 103 -2.37 -6.32 15.14
N THR A 104 -3.01 -5.86 16.22
CA THR A 104 -4.01 -4.79 16.15
C THR A 104 -3.54 -3.64 17.03
N THR A 105 -3.53 -2.44 16.45
CA THR A 105 -3.37 -1.19 17.18
C THR A 105 -4.74 -0.52 17.25
N THR A 106 -5.23 -0.28 18.46
CA THR A 106 -6.56 0.28 18.67
C THR A 106 -6.51 1.80 18.82
N THR A 107 -7.65 2.44 18.62
CA THR A 107 -7.84 3.86 18.93
C THR A 107 -6.96 4.82 18.09
N ILE A 108 -6.74 4.47 16.81
CA ILE A 108 -6.02 5.34 15.86
C ILE A 108 -6.98 6.39 15.29
N GLN A 109 -6.49 7.62 15.13
CA GLN A 109 -7.23 8.72 14.56
C GLN A 109 -6.38 9.48 13.54
N TYR A 110 -7.05 10.15 12.60
CA TYR A 110 -6.51 11.03 11.54
C TYR A 110 -5.71 10.33 10.44
N GLN A 111 -4.81 9.42 10.80
CA GLN A 111 -3.89 8.79 9.85
C GLN A 111 -3.34 7.46 10.35
N VAL A 112 -2.85 6.65 9.42
CA VAL A 112 -1.96 5.51 9.69
C VAL A 112 -0.66 5.71 8.91
N ASN A 113 0.48 5.46 9.55
CA ASN A 113 1.78 5.54 8.89
C ASN A 113 2.65 4.34 9.22
N ALA A 114 3.65 4.10 8.37
CA ALA A 114 4.68 3.10 8.60
C ALA A 114 5.99 3.53 7.96
N THR A 115 7.10 3.23 8.65
CA THR A 115 8.43 3.22 8.06
C THR A 115 8.64 1.90 7.35
N LEU A 116 8.91 1.96 6.05
CA LEU A 116 9.03 0.82 5.15
C LEU A 116 10.42 0.83 4.52
N ASP A 117 11.06 -0.33 4.47
CA ASP A 117 12.31 -0.50 3.71
C ASP A 117 12.06 -0.35 2.20
N SER A 118 13.15 -0.34 1.43
CA SER A 118 13.10 -0.35 -0.03
C SER A 118 12.21 -1.49 -0.52
N HIS A 119 11.27 -1.17 -1.41
CA HIS A 119 10.32 -2.12 -2.04
C HIS A 119 9.36 -2.83 -1.06
N ALA A 120 9.31 -2.39 0.20
CA ALA A 120 8.43 -2.97 1.21
C ALA A 120 7.06 -2.29 1.27
N CYS A 121 6.13 -2.96 1.94
CA CYS A 121 4.76 -2.48 2.12
C CYS A 121 4.19 -2.98 3.43
N LYS A 122 3.11 -2.32 3.86
CA LYS A 122 2.26 -2.81 4.93
C LYS A 122 0.81 -2.79 4.50
N MET A 123 0.07 -3.78 4.97
CA MET A 123 -1.35 -3.94 4.68
C MET A 123 -2.14 -3.92 5.97
N TYR A 124 -3.15 -3.04 6.00
CA TYR A 124 -4.02 -2.82 7.14
C TYR A 124 -5.48 -3.06 6.77
N VAL A 125 -6.25 -3.51 7.76
CA VAL A 125 -7.70 -3.34 7.77
C VAL A 125 -8.04 -2.37 8.90
N LEU A 126 -8.66 -1.25 8.53
CA LEU A 126 -9.14 -0.24 9.44
C LEU A 126 -10.61 -0.50 9.75
N THR A 127 -10.93 -0.60 11.03
CA THR A 127 -12.29 -0.84 11.52
C THR A 127 -12.73 0.35 12.36
N PRO A 128 -13.68 1.17 11.90
CA PRO A 128 -14.28 2.21 12.72
C PRO A 128 -14.85 1.64 14.02
N GLN A 129 -14.62 2.37 15.12
CA GLN A 129 -15.22 2.08 16.42
C GLN A 129 -16.66 2.57 16.51
#